data_AF-K2MVQ8-F1
#
_entry.id   AF-K2MVQ8-F1
#
_cell.length_a   1.000
_cell.length_b   1.000
_cell.length_c   1.000
_cell.angle_alpha   90.00
_cell.angle_beta   90.00
_cell.angle_gamma   90.00
#
_symmetry.space_group_name_H-M   'P 1'
#
loop_
_entity.id
_entity.type
_entity.pdbx_description
1 polymer ?
#
loop_
_entity_poly.entity_id
_entity_poly.type
_entity_poly.pdbx_seq_one_letter_code
_entity_poly.pdbx_strand_id
1 'polypeptide(L)'
;MPSRVAAVKAPRTHNRRRVTGSSGGRREGRESERQRPNMSRRVFTFAVLLLFVLICCGSEATYGNEGILRNGIIFEGGDPFNDAGNKCMVQMFGLFRAPSLAYTKGAVLAIVLIHYTNTTDNKVCVGSAANSIDSDKRTWTKGSAIVFDHYDIKVDRLSRPTAIVYDEDIRALVGGYGNAGALLTWVAGDDYWTPRMAEGEVPHDDEDENKKEFAWHRRVVSNLESFLKDLKPIPEHFKQFFGAGGAGMGLEGDSSVLPIHALKDVGKAVSLVILARGLAYGWEFSKDTSPAGCIQPAVLAWEDRKLLRMASREDGSRGVHTWDVMGESVDGGIRHSFTRVGQLTDT
;
A
#
# COMPACT_ATOMS: atom_id res chain seq x y z
N MET A 1 51.49 10.93 30.30
CA MET A 1 52.92 10.87 29.90
C MET A 1 53.41 9.44 30.06
N PRO A 2 54.27 8.94 29.17
CA PRO A 2 54.03 7.74 28.37
C PRO A 2 54.65 6.45 28.95
N SER A 3 54.07 5.28 28.61
CA SER A 3 54.79 4.00 28.65
C SER A 3 54.74 3.29 27.30
N ARG A 4 55.88 2.71 26.94
CA ARG A 4 56.31 2.17 25.65
C ARG A 4 56.08 0.64 25.54
N VAL A 5 55.87 0.15 24.29
CA VAL A 5 56.47 -1.08 23.67
C VAL A 5 55.98 -2.45 24.25
N ALA A 6 55.79 -3.60 23.58
CA ALA A 6 56.23 -4.25 22.32
C ALA A 6 55.13 -5.25 21.85
N ALA A 7 54.83 -5.42 20.55
CA ALA A 7 55.36 -6.40 19.58
C ALA A 7 55.00 -7.91 19.76
N VAL A 8 54.13 -8.40 18.83
CA VAL A 8 54.27 -9.58 17.93
C VAL A 8 54.69 -10.95 18.49
N LYS A 9 53.89 -12.01 18.28
CA LYS A 9 54.06 -13.07 17.23
C LYS A 9 53.09 -14.27 17.43
N ALA A 10 52.60 -14.83 16.32
CA ALA A 10 51.91 -16.12 16.25
C ALA A 10 52.91 -17.30 16.19
N PRO A 11 52.44 -18.54 16.42
CA PRO A 11 52.98 -19.67 15.67
C PRO A 11 51.90 -20.63 15.11
N ARG A 12 52.34 -21.34 14.07
CA ARG A 12 51.63 -22.31 13.25
C ARG A 12 52.29 -23.69 13.44
N THR A 13 51.50 -24.74 13.23
CA THR A 13 51.82 -26.09 12.68
C THR A 13 51.96 -27.36 13.56
N HIS A 14 51.16 -28.34 13.11
CA HIS A 14 51.40 -29.78 12.86
C HIS A 14 51.50 -30.84 13.97
N ASN A 15 50.69 -31.90 13.79
CA ASN A 15 51.11 -33.30 13.89
C ASN A 15 50.31 -34.23 12.94
N ARG A 16 51.01 -35.24 12.39
CA ARG A 16 50.53 -36.26 11.42
C ARG A 16 50.28 -37.60 12.13
N ARG A 17 49.36 -38.43 11.62
CA ARG A 17 49.54 -39.90 11.54
C ARG A 17 48.70 -40.52 10.42
N ARG A 18 49.27 -41.55 9.78
CA ARG A 18 48.91 -42.20 8.51
C ARG A 18 48.70 -43.70 8.79
N VAL A 19 47.67 -44.34 8.24
CA VAL A 19 47.60 -45.81 7.96
C VAL A 19 46.74 -46.06 6.69
N THR A 20 47.06 -47.15 5.99
CA THR A 20 46.86 -47.57 4.58
C THR A 20 45.72 -48.59 4.32
N GLY A 21 45.33 -48.75 3.04
CA GLY A 21 44.67 -49.95 2.42
C GLY A 21 43.50 -49.58 1.49
N SER A 22 43.58 -49.58 0.15
CA SER A 22 43.67 -50.65 -0.89
C SER A 22 42.35 -51.35 -1.30
N SER A 23 42.07 -51.28 -2.62
CA SER A 23 41.47 -52.25 -3.56
C SER A 23 39.99 -52.69 -3.50
N GLY A 24 39.25 -52.33 -4.55
CA GLY A 24 38.66 -53.27 -5.53
C GLY A 24 37.39 -54.06 -5.17
N GLY A 25 36.32 -53.87 -5.94
CA GLY A 25 35.16 -54.79 -5.93
C GLY A 25 34.02 -54.33 -6.83
N ARG A 26 33.81 -55.04 -7.95
CA ARG A 26 32.74 -54.87 -8.95
C ARG A 26 31.58 -55.83 -8.62
N ARG A 27 30.36 -55.49 -9.07
CA ARG A 27 29.06 -56.25 -9.07
C ARG A 27 28.07 -55.79 -7.98
N GLU A 28 26.75 -55.75 -8.17
CA GLU A 28 25.80 -55.90 -9.28
C GLU A 28 24.40 -55.63 -8.67
N GLY A 29 23.48 -55.04 -9.44
CA GLY A 29 22.01 -55.10 -9.31
C GLY A 29 21.32 -54.98 -7.94
N ARG A 30 20.52 -53.92 -7.76
CA ARG A 30 19.11 -54.01 -7.31
C ARG A 30 18.38 -52.67 -7.44
N GLU A 31 17.25 -52.70 -8.13
CA GLU A 31 16.21 -51.68 -8.15
C GLU A 31 15.79 -51.34 -6.71
N SER A 32 15.95 -50.08 -6.31
CA SER A 32 15.34 -49.54 -5.10
C SER A 32 14.60 -48.26 -5.47
N GLU A 33 13.28 -48.36 -5.38
CA GLU A 33 12.25 -47.33 -5.28
C GLU A 33 12.77 -45.91 -4.99
N ARG A 34 12.28 -44.91 -5.74
CA ARG A 34 12.58 -43.49 -5.50
C ARG A 34 12.20 -43.12 -4.06
N GLN A 35 13.22 -42.89 -3.24
CA GLN A 35 13.09 -42.33 -1.91
C GLN A 35 12.36 -40.99 -2.03
N ARG A 36 11.16 -40.89 -1.44
CA ARG A 36 10.42 -39.62 -1.35
C ARG A 36 11.36 -38.56 -0.77
N PRO A 37 11.49 -37.38 -1.37
CA PRO A 37 12.27 -36.31 -0.75
C PRO A 37 11.56 -36.00 0.56
N ASN A 38 12.28 -36.23 1.65
CA ASN A 38 11.83 -35.89 2.98
C ASN A 38 11.66 -34.38 2.97
N MET A 39 10.42 -33.89 2.85
CA MET A 39 10.15 -32.47 2.88
C MET A 39 10.68 -31.95 4.20
N SER A 40 11.70 -31.10 4.10
CA SER A 40 12.23 -30.37 5.24
C SER A 40 11.06 -29.74 5.96
N ARG A 41 10.84 -30.14 7.23
CA ARG A 41 9.81 -29.59 8.11
C ARG A 41 9.89 -28.05 8.21
N ARG A 42 11.00 -27.45 7.76
CA ARG A 42 11.21 -25.99 7.63
C ARG A 42 10.42 -25.37 6.48
N VAL A 43 10.28 -26.04 5.34
CA VAL A 43 9.52 -25.50 4.19
C VAL A 43 8.03 -25.46 4.51
N PHE A 44 7.55 -26.47 5.24
CA PHE A 44 6.17 -26.52 5.72
C PHE A 44 5.87 -25.45 6.78
N THR A 45 6.82 -25.12 7.66
CA THR A 45 6.65 -24.02 8.62
C THR A 45 6.70 -22.66 7.94
N PHE A 46 7.55 -22.46 6.93
CA PHE A 46 7.58 -21.22 6.15
C PHE A 46 6.28 -21.00 5.35
N ALA A 47 5.74 -22.03 4.71
CA ALA A 47 4.47 -21.92 3.97
C ALA A 47 3.27 -21.61 4.88
N VAL A 48 3.25 -22.17 6.10
CA VAL A 48 2.21 -21.88 7.10
C VAL A 48 2.36 -20.47 7.68
N LEU A 49 3.59 -19.99 7.92
CA LEU A 49 3.86 -18.61 8.30
C LEU A 49 3.43 -17.62 7.21
N LEU A 50 3.70 -17.93 5.95
CA LEU A 50 3.32 -17.09 4.80
C LEU A 50 1.80 -17.07 4.61
N LEU A 51 1.11 -18.19 4.83
CA LEU A 51 -0.36 -18.23 4.87
C LEU A 51 -0.93 -17.40 6.03
N PHE A 52 -0.31 -17.45 7.21
CA PHE A 52 -0.67 -16.62 8.36
C PHE A 52 -0.47 -15.13 8.05
N VAL A 53 0.65 -14.75 7.42
CA VAL A 53 0.90 -13.36 6.99
C VAL A 53 -0.12 -12.92 5.93
N LEU A 54 -0.47 -13.77 4.97
CA LEU A 54 -1.46 -13.45 3.92
C LEU A 54 -2.90 -13.33 4.45
N ILE A 55 -3.24 -14.03 5.55
CA ILE A 55 -4.53 -13.90 6.25
C ILE A 55 -4.49 -12.74 7.27
N CYS A 56 -3.29 -12.37 7.76
CA CYS A 56 -3.09 -11.36 8.80
C CYS A 56 -2.40 -10.08 8.31
N CYS A 57 -2.46 -9.73 7.01
CA CYS A 57 -2.00 -8.42 6.51
C CYS A 57 -2.99 -7.28 6.88
N GLY A 58 -3.25 -7.13 8.18
CA GLY A 58 -3.47 -5.85 8.83
C GLY A 58 -2.23 -5.56 9.69
N SER A 59 -1.85 -4.31 9.82
CA SER A 59 -0.69 -3.85 10.59
C SER A 59 -0.60 -4.47 11.98
N GLU A 60 0.63 -4.54 12.49
CA GLU A 60 1.05 -4.89 13.85
C GLU A 60 -0.07 -4.76 14.91
N ALA A 61 -0.77 -5.87 15.16
CA ALA A 61 -1.68 -5.99 16.29
C ALA A 61 -0.84 -6.38 17.50
N THR A 62 -0.71 -5.47 18.46
CA THR A 62 -0.31 -5.83 19.83
C THR A 62 -1.26 -6.91 20.33
N TYR A 63 -0.74 -7.89 21.08
CA TYR A 63 -1.53 -8.99 21.63
C TYR A 63 -2.66 -8.44 22.51
N GLY A 64 -3.82 -8.24 21.91
CA GLY A 64 -5.08 -7.98 22.61
C GLY A 64 -5.53 -9.28 23.26
N ASN A 65 -5.60 -9.25 24.59
CA ASN A 65 -6.22 -10.28 25.40
C ASN A 65 -7.60 -10.66 24.81
N GLU A 66 -7.92 -11.96 24.77
CA GLU A 66 -9.14 -12.59 24.21
C GLU A 66 -10.21 -11.61 23.70
N GLY A 67 -10.22 -11.36 22.39
CA GLY A 67 -11.08 -10.35 21.77
C GLY A 67 -12.56 -10.71 21.83
N ILE A 68 -13.30 -10.07 22.74
CA ILE A 68 -14.75 -9.92 22.65
C ILE A 68 -15.05 -9.19 21.33
N LEU A 69 -15.77 -9.84 20.42
CA LEU A 69 -16.18 -9.29 19.13
C LEU A 69 -16.75 -7.87 19.28
N ARG A 70 -16.12 -6.87 18.63
CA ARG A 70 -16.69 -5.52 18.44
C ARG A 70 -17.82 -5.64 17.42
N ASN A 71 -18.98 -6.13 17.86
CA ASN A 71 -20.17 -6.30 17.03
C ASN A 71 -20.70 -4.94 16.57
N GLY A 72 -20.66 -4.68 15.26
CA GLY A 72 -21.31 -3.53 14.64
C GLY A 72 -21.16 -3.57 13.13
N ILE A 73 -22.24 -3.36 12.39
CA ILE A 73 -22.18 -3.11 10.95
C ILE A 73 -21.46 -1.78 10.77
N ILE A 74 -20.33 -1.78 10.05
CA ILE A 74 -19.55 -0.56 9.81
C ILE A 74 -20.27 0.32 8.78
N PHE A 75 -20.79 -0.29 7.72
CA PHE A 75 -21.52 0.36 6.65
C PHE A 75 -22.74 -0.46 6.29
N GLU A 76 -23.92 0.15 6.27
CA GLU A 76 -25.16 -0.50 5.86
C GLU A 76 -25.65 0.06 4.51
N GLY A 77 -26.19 -0.82 3.66
CA GLY A 77 -26.76 -0.39 2.39
C GLY A 77 -27.98 0.52 2.61
N GLY A 78 -28.01 1.66 1.92
CA GLY A 78 -29.03 2.68 2.11
C GLY A 78 -28.73 3.69 3.21
N ASP A 79 -27.59 3.57 3.91
CA ASP A 79 -27.20 4.58 4.89
C ASP A 79 -27.03 5.96 4.25
N PRO A 80 -27.65 7.02 4.82
CA PRO A 80 -27.42 8.38 4.37
C PRO A 80 -26.07 8.88 4.89
N PHE A 81 -25.31 9.53 4.03
CA PHE A 81 -24.09 10.25 4.40
C PHE A 81 -24.13 11.68 3.88
N ASN A 82 -23.63 12.60 4.69
CA ASN A 82 -23.45 13.98 4.31
C ASN A 82 -22.13 14.13 3.54
N ASP A 83 -22.19 14.92 2.47
CA ASP A 83 -20.99 15.35 1.80
C ASP A 83 -20.19 16.36 2.66
N ALA A 84 -18.87 16.21 2.63
CA ALA A 84 -17.93 17.05 3.37
C ALA A 84 -18.00 18.54 2.99
N GLY A 85 -18.29 18.85 1.73
CA GLY A 85 -18.36 20.22 1.24
C GLY A 85 -19.77 20.83 1.26
N ASN A 86 -20.80 20.00 1.31
CA ASN A 86 -22.18 20.43 1.45
C ASN A 86 -22.97 19.47 2.35
N LYS A 87 -23.13 19.81 3.63
CA LYS A 87 -23.87 18.98 4.61
C LYS A 87 -25.34 18.75 4.23
N CYS A 88 -25.93 19.61 3.39
CA CYS A 88 -27.30 19.42 2.89
C CYS A 88 -27.38 18.40 1.73
N MET A 89 -26.23 18.08 1.11
CA MET A 89 -26.13 17.05 0.09
C MET A 89 -25.96 15.70 0.75
N VAL A 90 -27.10 15.04 0.96
CA VAL A 90 -27.18 13.70 1.52
C VAL A 90 -27.29 12.69 0.39
N GLN A 91 -26.42 11.69 0.38
CA GLN A 91 -26.45 10.59 -0.58
C GLN A 91 -26.62 9.25 0.14
N MET A 92 -27.37 8.34 -0.46
CA MET A 92 -27.58 6.98 0.03
C MET A 92 -26.74 6.01 -0.80
N PHE A 93 -25.99 5.13 -0.12
CA PHE A 93 -25.01 4.27 -0.78
C PHE A 93 -25.50 2.83 -0.88
N GLY A 94 -25.40 2.25 -2.08
CA GLY A 94 -25.86 0.88 -2.33
C GLY A 94 -24.74 -0.16 -2.35
N LEU A 95 -23.49 0.25 -2.57
CA LEU A 95 -22.36 -0.64 -2.76
C LEU A 95 -21.07 -0.04 -2.21
N PHE A 96 -20.36 -0.82 -1.41
CA PHE A 96 -19.09 -0.48 -0.78
C PHE A 96 -17.98 -1.36 -1.35
N ARG A 97 -16.84 -0.77 -1.71
CA ARG A 97 -15.68 -1.46 -2.28
C ARG A 97 -14.36 -0.90 -1.74
N ALA A 98 -13.27 -1.61 -2.01
CA ALA A 98 -11.90 -1.19 -1.68
C ALA A 98 -11.75 -0.69 -0.22
N PRO A 99 -12.12 -1.51 0.79
CA PRO A 99 -12.04 -1.09 2.18
C PRO A 99 -10.59 -0.87 2.59
N SER A 100 -10.39 0.11 3.47
CA SER A 100 -9.14 0.37 4.17
C SER A 100 -9.43 0.63 5.64
N LEU A 101 -8.50 0.23 6.50
CA LEU A 101 -8.48 0.62 7.90
C LEU A 101 -7.28 1.52 8.18
N ALA A 102 -7.46 2.50 9.05
CA ALA A 102 -6.39 3.35 9.56
C ALA A 102 -6.57 3.58 11.06
N TYR A 103 -5.48 3.90 11.76
CA TYR A 103 -5.51 4.24 13.18
C TYR A 103 -4.81 5.57 13.39
N THR A 104 -5.48 6.53 14.02
CA THR A 104 -4.91 7.82 14.39
C THR A 104 -5.69 8.44 15.54
N LYS A 105 -5.03 9.28 16.35
CA LYS A 105 -5.65 10.02 17.48
C LYS A 105 -6.54 9.14 18.38
N GLY A 106 -6.14 7.88 18.60
CA GLY A 106 -6.91 6.92 19.41
C GLY A 106 -8.24 6.48 18.78
N ALA A 107 -8.39 6.56 17.46
CA ALA A 107 -9.56 6.07 16.73
C ALA A 107 -9.13 5.12 15.61
N VAL A 108 -9.94 4.08 15.39
CA VAL A 108 -9.88 3.25 14.19
C VAL A 108 -10.86 3.81 13.16
N LEU A 109 -10.39 3.96 11.94
CA LEU A 109 -11.13 4.49 10.81
C LEU A 109 -11.37 3.39 9.81
N ALA A 110 -12.57 3.30 9.27
CA ALA A 110 -12.90 2.46 8.14
C ALA A 110 -13.26 3.35 6.95
N ILE A 111 -12.49 3.24 5.88
CA ILE A 111 -12.62 4.04 4.66
C ILE A 111 -13.03 3.11 3.53
N VAL A 112 -14.01 3.51 2.73
CA VAL A 112 -14.56 2.70 1.64
C VAL A 112 -14.82 3.55 0.40
N LEU A 113 -14.63 2.93 -0.76
CA LEU A 113 -15.19 3.40 -2.01
C LEU A 113 -16.70 3.17 -1.99
N ILE A 114 -17.47 4.19 -2.30
CA ILE A 114 -18.93 4.15 -2.35
C ILE A 114 -19.40 4.32 -3.79
N HIS A 115 -20.39 3.53 -4.18
CA HIS A 115 -21.18 3.79 -5.38
C HIS A 115 -22.57 4.27 -4.98
N TYR A 116 -23.02 5.32 -5.65
CA TYR A 116 -24.31 5.94 -5.37
C TYR A 116 -24.92 6.48 -6.65
N THR A 117 -26.24 6.66 -6.63
CA THR A 117 -26.96 7.33 -7.71
C THR A 117 -27.25 8.75 -7.25
N ASN A 118 -26.71 9.74 -7.96
CA ASN A 118 -26.99 11.14 -7.66
C ASN A 118 -28.49 11.41 -7.85
N THR A 119 -29.15 11.88 -6.80
CA THR A 119 -30.59 12.16 -6.78
C THR A 119 -31.01 13.30 -7.72
N THR A 120 -30.09 14.16 -8.13
CA THR A 120 -30.41 15.32 -8.98
C THR A 120 -30.51 14.96 -10.45
N ASP A 121 -29.63 14.08 -10.95
CA ASP A 121 -29.52 13.74 -12.37
C ASP A 121 -29.56 12.23 -12.68
N ASN A 122 -29.81 11.40 -11.66
CA ASN A 122 -29.88 9.94 -11.72
C ASN A 122 -28.62 9.25 -12.27
N LYS A 123 -27.46 9.90 -12.19
CA LYS A 123 -26.19 9.31 -12.64
C LYS A 123 -25.54 8.45 -11.57
N VAL A 124 -24.85 7.39 -12.00
CA VAL A 124 -24.04 6.55 -11.12
C VAL A 124 -22.70 7.24 -10.88
N CYS A 125 -22.47 7.61 -9.64
CA CYS A 125 -21.28 8.29 -9.18
C CYS A 125 -20.47 7.42 -8.23
N VAL A 126 -19.23 7.84 -7.99
CA VAL A 126 -18.30 7.14 -7.09
C VAL A 126 -17.62 8.16 -6.20
N GLY A 127 -17.57 7.88 -4.90
CA GLY A 127 -16.96 8.73 -3.89
C GLY A 127 -16.24 7.92 -2.82
N SER A 128 -15.85 8.56 -1.72
CA SER A 128 -15.26 7.90 -0.56
C SER A 128 -16.06 8.22 0.70
N ALA A 129 -16.35 7.22 1.52
CA ALA A 129 -16.97 7.41 2.84
C ALA A 129 -16.06 6.88 3.93
N ALA A 130 -16.17 7.44 5.12
CA ALA A 130 -15.43 6.99 6.27
C ALA A 130 -16.28 7.00 7.54
N ASN A 131 -16.14 5.94 8.32
CA ASN A 131 -16.68 5.83 9.67
C ASN A 131 -15.53 5.62 10.64
N SER A 132 -15.74 5.97 11.90
CA SER A 132 -14.72 5.89 12.93
C SER A 132 -15.25 5.24 14.20
N ILE A 133 -14.36 4.61 14.94
CA ILE A 133 -14.64 4.09 16.26
C ILE A 133 -13.49 4.50 17.17
N ASP A 134 -13.84 5.13 18.28
CA ASP A 134 -12.90 5.38 19.36
C ASP A 134 -12.33 4.05 19.86
N SER A 135 -11.01 3.96 20.03
CA SER A 135 -10.31 2.71 20.38
C SER A 135 -10.88 2.07 21.63
N ASP A 136 -11.42 2.87 22.54
CA ASP A 136 -11.92 2.41 23.83
C ASP A 136 -13.42 2.13 23.81
N LYS A 137 -14.10 2.47 22.71
CA LYS A 137 -15.53 2.26 22.51
C LYS A 137 -15.81 1.01 21.67
N ARG A 138 -17.09 0.59 21.68
CA ARG A 138 -17.59 -0.60 20.96
C ARG A 138 -18.51 -0.28 19.80
N THR A 139 -18.85 0.99 19.60
CA THR A 139 -19.85 1.42 18.61
C THR A 139 -19.19 2.31 17.56
N TRP A 140 -19.39 1.97 16.30
CA TRP A 140 -19.00 2.82 15.17
C TRP A 140 -19.81 4.10 15.15
N THR A 141 -19.13 5.21 14.93
CA THR A 141 -19.69 6.53 14.69
C THR A 141 -19.71 6.76 13.19
N LYS A 142 -20.87 7.21 12.69
CA LYS A 142 -21.01 7.61 11.29
C LYS A 142 -20.18 8.87 11.07
N GLY A 143 -19.25 8.83 10.12
CA GLY A 143 -18.48 10.01 9.72
C GLY A 143 -19.09 10.68 8.48
N SER A 144 -18.24 11.27 7.66
CA SER A 144 -18.64 11.94 6.41
C SER A 144 -18.23 11.19 5.14
N ALA A 145 -18.73 11.68 4.01
CA ALA A 145 -18.32 11.23 2.69
C ALA A 145 -17.80 12.39 1.84
N ILE A 146 -16.95 12.08 0.86
CA ILE A 146 -16.61 12.96 -0.25
C ILE A 146 -17.24 12.34 -1.48
N VAL A 147 -18.31 12.95 -1.96
CA VAL A 147 -19.04 12.48 -3.14
C VAL A 147 -18.78 13.36 -4.36
N PHE A 148 -18.27 14.58 -4.17
CA PHE A 148 -17.88 15.50 -5.25
C PHE A 148 -16.51 16.12 -5.02
N ASP A 149 -15.85 16.47 -6.12
CA ASP A 149 -14.71 17.39 -6.11
C ASP A 149 -15.23 18.83 -6.04
N HIS A 150 -15.09 19.46 -4.88
CA HIS A 150 -15.50 20.86 -4.67
C HIS A 150 -14.50 21.89 -5.20
N TYR A 151 -13.41 21.43 -5.81
CA TYR A 151 -12.39 22.28 -6.44
C TYR A 151 -12.55 22.30 -7.96
N ASP A 152 -12.87 21.16 -8.57
CA ASP A 152 -12.96 20.98 -10.02
C ASP A 152 -14.23 20.26 -10.43
N ILE A 153 -15.16 21.05 -10.98
CA ILE A 153 -16.48 20.59 -11.41
C ILE A 153 -16.44 19.59 -12.57
N LYS A 154 -15.28 19.36 -13.20
CA LYS A 154 -15.12 18.31 -14.24
C LYS A 154 -14.91 16.92 -13.64
N VAL A 155 -14.68 16.81 -12.34
CA VAL A 155 -14.51 15.54 -11.64
C VAL A 155 -15.84 15.11 -11.04
N ASP A 156 -16.48 14.13 -11.68
CA ASP A 156 -17.75 13.53 -11.24
C ASP A 156 -17.56 12.24 -10.45
N ARG A 157 -16.37 11.63 -10.52
CA ARG A 157 -16.07 10.34 -9.90
C ARG A 157 -14.71 10.40 -9.21
N LEU A 158 -14.69 10.11 -7.91
CA LEU A 158 -13.49 9.96 -7.09
C LEU A 158 -13.25 8.48 -6.81
N SER A 159 -12.26 7.91 -7.48
CA SER A 159 -12.04 6.46 -7.51
C SER A 159 -10.88 6.01 -6.62
N ARG A 160 -11.11 4.86 -5.96
CA ARG A 160 -10.12 4.03 -5.26
C ARG A 160 -9.21 4.80 -4.30
N PRO A 161 -9.77 5.28 -3.16
CA PRO A 161 -8.97 5.94 -2.13
C PRO A 161 -7.89 5.00 -1.62
N THR A 162 -6.65 5.49 -1.64
CA THR A 162 -5.52 4.85 -0.95
C THR A 162 -5.13 5.71 0.22
N ALA A 163 -5.52 5.28 1.42
CA ALA A 163 -5.41 6.05 2.64
C ALA A 163 -4.03 5.93 3.27
N ILE A 164 -3.53 7.02 3.84
CA ILE A 164 -2.34 7.08 4.68
C ILE A 164 -2.64 7.96 5.89
N VAL A 165 -2.00 7.65 7.00
CA VAL A 165 -1.92 8.54 8.15
C VAL A 165 -0.69 9.42 7.95
N TYR A 166 -0.87 10.73 7.99
CA TYR A 166 0.21 11.70 7.86
C TYR A 166 -0.05 12.85 8.82
N ASP A 167 0.90 13.12 9.71
CA ASP A 167 0.77 14.15 10.75
C ASP A 167 -0.54 14.02 11.54
N GLU A 168 -0.82 12.79 11.98
CA GLU A 168 -2.05 12.39 12.69
C GLU A 168 -3.38 12.56 11.92
N ASP A 169 -3.35 13.13 10.72
CA ASP A 169 -4.51 13.26 9.85
C ASP A 169 -4.56 12.13 8.81
N ILE A 170 -5.75 11.96 8.22
CA ILE A 170 -5.94 11.04 7.11
C ILE A 170 -5.81 11.79 5.80
N ARG A 171 -5.03 11.20 4.92
CA ARG A 171 -4.88 11.63 3.53
C ARG A 171 -5.19 10.44 2.63
N ALA A 172 -5.89 10.66 1.53
CA ALA A 172 -6.20 9.60 0.59
C ALA A 172 -5.96 10.04 -0.86
N LEU A 173 -5.07 9.31 -1.54
CA LEU A 173 -4.87 9.47 -2.97
C LEU A 173 -6.07 8.86 -3.70
N VAL A 174 -6.79 9.68 -4.46
CA VAL A 174 -7.94 9.27 -5.27
C VAL A 174 -7.72 9.65 -6.74
N GLY A 175 -8.27 8.85 -7.66
CA GLY A 175 -8.36 9.21 -9.07
C GLY A 175 -9.60 10.04 -9.34
N GLY A 176 -9.45 11.28 -9.75
CA GLY A 176 -10.55 12.12 -10.23
C GLY A 176 -10.83 11.85 -11.71
N TYR A 177 -12.08 11.55 -12.04
CA TYR A 177 -12.54 11.25 -13.39
C TYR A 177 -13.81 12.03 -13.72
N GLY A 178 -13.97 12.39 -15.00
CA GLY A 178 -15.24 12.89 -15.51
C GLY A 178 -16.34 11.83 -15.54
N ASN A 179 -17.53 12.23 -15.97
CA ASN A 179 -18.75 11.39 -16.01
C ASN A 179 -18.64 10.12 -16.88
N ALA A 180 -17.80 10.12 -17.91
CA ALA A 180 -17.70 9.03 -18.88
C ALA A 180 -16.31 8.37 -18.86
N GLY A 181 -16.20 7.22 -19.52
CA GLY A 181 -14.95 6.48 -19.66
C GLY A 181 -14.70 5.46 -18.55
N ALA A 182 -13.95 4.42 -18.90
CA ALA A 182 -13.50 3.41 -17.96
C ALA A 182 -12.19 3.85 -17.28
N LEU A 183 -11.92 3.32 -16.08
CA LEU A 183 -10.65 3.55 -15.41
C LEU A 183 -9.52 2.89 -16.23
N LEU A 184 -8.36 3.55 -16.33
CA LEU A 184 -7.18 3.06 -17.06
C LEU A 184 -7.44 2.74 -18.55
N THR A 185 -8.41 3.38 -19.19
CA THR A 185 -8.53 3.38 -20.66
C THR A 185 -7.96 4.66 -21.23
N TRP A 186 -7.55 4.63 -22.50
CA TRP A 186 -7.05 5.82 -23.17
C TRP A 186 -8.12 6.92 -23.12
N VAL A 187 -7.69 8.14 -22.78
CA VAL A 187 -8.54 9.33 -22.72
C VAL A 187 -8.96 9.67 -24.15
N ALA A 188 -10.15 9.28 -24.58
CA ALA A 188 -10.68 9.64 -25.90
C ALA A 188 -11.75 10.73 -25.75
N GLY A 189 -11.68 11.80 -26.56
CA GLY A 189 -12.70 12.85 -26.57
C GLY A 189 -12.77 13.64 -25.26
N ASP A 190 -13.95 13.69 -24.64
CA ASP A 190 -14.25 14.45 -23.40
C ASP A 190 -13.80 13.75 -22.11
N ASP A 191 -13.06 12.64 -22.21
CA ASP A 191 -12.54 11.93 -21.04
C ASP A 191 -11.63 12.87 -20.23
N TYR A 192 -11.95 13.04 -18.95
CA TYR A 192 -11.20 13.88 -18.03
C TYR A 192 -10.60 13.02 -16.91
N TRP A 193 -9.32 13.22 -16.62
CA TRP A 193 -8.64 12.57 -15.51
C TRP A 193 -7.69 13.56 -14.83
N THR A 194 -7.70 13.54 -13.50
CA THR A 194 -6.75 14.26 -12.66
C THR A 194 -6.59 13.53 -11.32
N PRO A 195 -5.38 13.35 -10.79
CA PRO A 195 -5.20 12.70 -9.50
C PRO A 195 -5.36 13.74 -8.37
N ARG A 196 -5.87 13.28 -7.23
CA ARG A 196 -6.36 14.13 -6.15
C ARG A 196 -5.94 13.62 -4.77
N MET A 197 -5.79 14.53 -3.82
CA MET A 197 -5.58 14.19 -2.42
C MET A 197 -6.80 14.61 -1.60
N ALA A 198 -7.54 13.64 -1.09
CA ALA A 198 -8.56 13.86 -0.08
C ALA A 198 -7.91 13.95 1.29
N GLU A 199 -8.46 14.80 2.15
CA GLU A 199 -7.92 15.09 3.49
C GLU A 199 -9.05 15.01 4.50
N GLY A 200 -8.80 14.45 5.68
CA GLY A 200 -9.76 14.44 6.76
C GLY A 200 -9.09 14.15 8.10
N GLU A 201 -9.81 14.43 9.17
CA GLU A 201 -9.27 14.34 10.52
C GLU A 201 -10.29 13.73 11.49
N VAL A 202 -9.76 13.23 12.60
CA VAL A 202 -10.53 12.94 13.79
C VAL A 202 -10.32 14.13 14.74
N PRO A 203 -11.39 14.74 15.29
CA PRO A 203 -11.26 15.86 16.20
C PRO A 203 -10.49 15.47 17.45
N HIS A 204 -9.80 16.44 18.04
CA HIS A 204 -9.11 16.25 19.31
C HIS A 204 -10.14 16.16 20.46
N ASP A 205 -9.75 15.56 21.59
CA ASP A 205 -10.65 15.15 22.68
C ASP A 205 -11.32 16.33 23.42
N ASP A 206 -11.01 17.58 23.04
CA ASP A 206 -11.32 18.80 23.80
C ASP A 206 -12.69 19.43 23.45
N GLU A 207 -13.35 19.02 22.35
CA GLU A 207 -14.56 19.72 21.85
C GLU A 207 -15.89 19.00 22.11
N ASP A 208 -15.89 17.70 22.40
CA ASP A 208 -17.06 16.95 22.86
C ASP A 208 -16.57 15.55 23.31
N GLU A 209 -16.44 15.34 24.63
CA GLU A 209 -15.81 14.17 25.29
C GLU A 209 -16.36 12.78 24.89
N ASN A 210 -17.33 12.70 23.97
CA ASN A 210 -18.08 11.48 23.73
C ASN A 210 -17.93 10.87 22.34
N LYS A 211 -17.43 11.53 21.29
CA LYS A 211 -17.35 10.90 19.96
C LYS A 211 -16.18 11.38 19.09
N LYS A 212 -15.25 10.46 18.81
CA LYS A 212 -14.22 10.59 17.76
C LYS A 212 -14.84 10.41 16.37
N GLU A 213 -15.68 11.35 15.96
CA GLU A 213 -16.34 11.35 14.65
C GLU A 213 -15.38 11.86 13.56
N PHE A 214 -15.06 11.01 12.58
CA PHE A 214 -14.20 11.40 11.48
C PHE A 214 -14.93 12.32 10.49
N ALA A 215 -14.23 13.38 10.06
CA ALA A 215 -14.70 14.27 9.02
C ALA A 215 -13.64 14.45 7.92
N TRP A 216 -14.01 14.12 6.69
CA TRP A 216 -13.35 14.65 5.51
C TRP A 216 -13.46 16.18 5.46
N HIS A 217 -12.40 16.82 4.99
CA HIS A 217 -12.36 18.25 4.69
C HIS A 217 -13.24 18.57 3.48
N ARG A 218 -13.81 19.78 3.48
CA ARG A 218 -14.62 20.29 2.37
C ARG A 218 -13.92 20.23 1.02
N ARG A 219 -12.61 20.43 0.98
CA ARG A 219 -11.84 20.51 -0.27
C ARG A 219 -10.97 19.28 -0.42
N VAL A 220 -11.06 18.69 -1.61
CA VAL A 220 -10.05 17.78 -2.12
C VAL A 220 -8.93 18.65 -2.70
N VAL A 221 -7.70 18.46 -2.24
CA VAL A 221 -6.58 19.34 -2.57
C VAL A 221 -5.85 18.81 -3.81
N SER A 222 -5.41 19.74 -4.67
CA SER A 222 -4.66 19.46 -5.91
C SER A 222 -3.14 19.74 -5.77
N ASN A 223 -2.57 19.55 -4.57
CA ASN A 223 -1.11 19.64 -4.36
C ASN A 223 -0.32 18.77 -5.37
N LEU A 224 -0.98 17.73 -5.89
CA LEU A 224 -0.46 16.81 -6.87
C LEU A 224 -0.33 17.39 -8.30
N GLU A 225 -1.08 18.43 -8.67
CA GLU A 225 -0.90 19.10 -9.98
C GLU A 225 0.44 19.83 -10.07
N SER A 226 0.91 20.44 -8.97
CA SER A 226 2.26 21.02 -8.91
C SER A 226 3.30 19.92 -9.08
N PHE A 227 3.16 18.82 -8.34
CA PHE A 227 3.99 17.63 -8.51
C PHE A 227 4.01 17.14 -9.96
N LEU A 228 2.87 17.00 -10.62
CA LEU A 228 2.79 16.57 -12.03
C LEU A 228 3.47 17.54 -13.00
N LYS A 229 3.49 18.85 -12.68
CA LYS A 229 4.21 19.86 -13.47
C LYS A 229 5.72 19.77 -13.28
N ASP A 230 6.18 19.45 -12.07
CA ASP A 230 7.60 19.29 -11.72
C ASP A 230 8.18 17.95 -12.19
N LEU A 231 7.30 16.97 -12.33
CA LEU A 231 7.47 15.67 -12.97
C LEU A 231 7.72 15.75 -14.49
N LYS A 232 8.25 16.85 -15.00
CA LYS A 232 8.75 16.95 -16.38
C LYS A 232 10.02 16.11 -16.64
N PRO A 233 10.28 15.07 -15.81
CA PRO A 233 10.74 13.79 -16.32
C PRO A 233 10.08 12.57 -15.61
N ILE A 234 8.76 12.42 -15.56
CA ILE A 234 8.17 11.07 -15.63
C ILE A 234 8.66 10.50 -16.98
N PRO A 235 8.94 9.20 -17.14
CA PRO A 235 9.07 8.63 -18.48
C PRO A 235 7.88 9.13 -19.30
N GLU A 236 8.05 9.49 -20.56
CA GLU A 236 7.06 10.12 -21.46
C GLU A 236 5.76 9.28 -21.69
N HIS A 237 5.45 8.33 -20.79
CA HIS A 237 4.69 7.13 -21.03
C HIS A 237 3.48 6.88 -20.11
N PHE A 238 3.25 7.62 -19.01
CA PHE A 238 2.03 7.42 -18.18
C PHE A 238 0.94 8.44 -18.53
N LYS A 239 -0.26 7.96 -18.82
CA LYS A 239 -1.41 8.80 -19.24
C LYS A 239 -2.43 9.03 -18.12
N GLN A 240 -2.55 8.09 -17.19
CA GLN A 240 -3.44 8.16 -16.03
C GLN A 240 -2.84 7.37 -14.87
N PHE A 241 -3.16 7.74 -13.64
CA PHE A 241 -2.95 6.91 -12.46
C PHE A 241 -3.92 7.23 -11.33
N PHE A 242 -4.03 6.31 -10.38
CA PHE A 242 -4.79 6.51 -9.14
C PHE A 242 -4.30 5.55 -8.07
N GLY A 243 -4.72 5.80 -6.82
CA GLY A 243 -4.43 4.93 -5.71
C GLY A 243 -4.91 3.49 -5.94
N ALA A 244 -4.13 2.50 -5.51
CA ALA A 244 -4.49 1.09 -5.66
C ALA A 244 -5.76 0.67 -4.90
N GLY A 245 -6.24 1.50 -3.97
CA GLY A 245 -7.20 1.13 -2.93
C GLY A 245 -6.47 0.58 -1.70
N GLY A 246 -7.14 0.59 -0.55
CA GLY A 246 -6.54 0.14 0.70
C GLY A 246 -5.63 1.20 1.31
N ALA A 247 -4.54 0.76 1.94
CA ALA A 247 -3.61 1.64 2.65
C ALA A 247 -2.29 1.84 1.89
N GLY A 248 -1.76 3.06 1.92
CA GLY A 248 -0.34 3.28 1.79
C GLY A 248 0.37 3.08 3.12
N MET A 249 1.63 3.50 3.19
CA MET A 249 2.48 3.24 4.34
C MET A 249 3.36 4.45 4.64
N GLY A 250 3.39 4.86 5.92
CA GLY A 250 4.38 5.79 6.42
C GLY A 250 5.75 5.11 6.57
N LEU A 251 6.82 5.85 6.28
CA LEU A 251 8.20 5.45 6.53
C LEU A 251 8.75 6.26 7.71
N GLU A 252 9.98 5.95 8.13
CA GLU A 252 10.67 6.78 9.12
C GLU A 252 10.81 8.24 8.61
N GLY A 253 10.52 9.21 9.49
CA GLY A 253 10.38 10.62 9.13
C GLY A 253 9.04 10.94 8.46
N ASP A 254 9.01 11.98 7.62
CA ASP A 254 7.78 12.46 6.94
C ASP A 254 7.53 11.75 5.59
N SER A 255 8.22 10.64 5.34
CA SER A 255 8.13 9.94 4.07
C SER A 255 6.97 8.94 4.04
N SER A 256 6.39 8.73 2.87
CA SER A 256 5.24 7.84 2.66
C SER A 256 5.34 7.12 1.32
N VAL A 257 4.79 5.91 1.26
CA VAL A 257 4.74 5.09 0.04
C VAL A 257 3.29 4.76 -0.27
N LEU A 258 2.88 5.11 -1.48
CA LEU A 258 1.52 4.90 -1.97
C LEU A 258 1.54 3.89 -3.13
N PRO A 259 0.87 2.74 -3.00
CA PRO A 259 0.66 1.84 -4.13
C PRO A 259 -0.31 2.49 -5.13
N ILE A 260 0.03 2.44 -6.41
CA ILE A 260 -0.79 3.03 -7.47
C ILE A 260 -0.98 2.11 -8.67
N HIS A 261 -2.08 2.33 -9.38
CA HIS A 261 -2.30 1.86 -10.73
C HIS A 261 -2.02 2.97 -11.72
N ALA A 262 -1.33 2.65 -12.81
CA ALA A 262 -1.10 3.59 -13.89
C ALA A 262 -1.34 2.97 -15.27
N LEU A 263 -1.79 3.80 -16.19
CA LEU A 263 -1.95 3.47 -17.60
C LEU A 263 -0.71 3.92 -18.36
N LYS A 264 0.01 2.98 -18.98
CA LYS A 264 1.13 3.28 -19.89
C LYS A 264 0.62 3.48 -21.33
N ASP A 265 1.40 4.17 -22.18
CA ASP A 265 1.12 4.54 -23.58
C ASP A 265 0.40 3.49 -24.45
N VAL A 266 0.64 2.19 -24.21
CA VAL A 266 0.09 1.08 -25.02
C VAL A 266 -1.20 0.48 -24.42
N GLY A 267 -1.97 1.27 -23.67
CA GLY A 267 -3.20 0.78 -23.03
C GLY A 267 -2.97 -0.30 -21.96
N LYS A 268 -1.71 -0.47 -21.52
CA LYS A 268 -1.31 -1.49 -20.55
C LYS A 268 -1.34 -0.90 -19.16
N ALA A 269 -2.31 -1.34 -18.36
CA ALA A 269 -2.36 -1.07 -16.93
C ALA A 269 -1.17 -1.76 -16.24
N VAL A 270 -0.47 -1.01 -15.40
CA VAL A 270 0.62 -1.49 -14.56
C VAL A 270 0.42 -1.02 -13.12
N SER A 271 1.08 -1.71 -12.21
CA SER A 271 1.23 -1.29 -10.82
C SER A 271 2.64 -0.78 -10.55
N LEU A 272 2.72 0.28 -9.75
CA LEU A 272 3.95 0.87 -9.26
C LEU A 272 3.69 1.57 -7.93
N VAL A 273 4.70 2.23 -7.38
CA VAL A 273 4.55 2.99 -6.14
C VAL A 273 4.97 4.44 -6.36
N ILE A 274 4.38 5.31 -5.56
CA ILE A 274 4.81 6.69 -5.36
C ILE A 274 5.54 6.73 -4.02
N LEU A 275 6.74 7.29 -4.00
CA LEU A 275 7.38 7.78 -2.78
C LEU A 275 7.03 9.26 -2.64
N ALA A 276 6.53 9.67 -1.49
CA ALA A 276 6.39 11.06 -1.11
C ALA A 276 7.34 11.33 0.06
N ARG A 277 8.29 12.28 -0.07
CA ARG A 277 9.17 12.70 1.05
C ARG A 277 8.50 13.66 2.04
N GLY A 278 7.25 13.96 1.75
CA GLY A 278 6.31 14.81 2.46
C GLY A 278 5.11 14.95 1.54
N LEU A 279 3.94 15.32 2.06
CA LEU A 279 2.77 15.47 1.18
C LEU A 279 2.72 16.82 0.47
N ALA A 280 3.54 17.78 0.90
CA ALA A 280 3.68 19.07 0.23
C ALA A 280 4.68 19.05 -0.95
N TYR A 281 5.69 18.16 -0.94
CA TYR A 281 6.79 18.17 -1.92
C TYR A 281 7.50 16.81 -1.98
N GLY A 282 8.40 16.64 -2.95
CA GLY A 282 9.32 15.49 -2.98
C GLY A 282 8.64 14.17 -3.30
N TRP A 283 7.61 14.23 -4.14
CA TRP A 283 6.94 13.08 -4.70
C TRP A 283 7.77 12.51 -5.87
N GLU A 284 7.85 11.19 -6.00
CA GLU A 284 8.63 10.48 -7.02
C GLU A 284 7.96 9.13 -7.36
N PHE A 285 7.88 8.77 -8.64
CA PHE A 285 7.47 7.42 -9.04
C PHE A 285 8.64 6.43 -8.91
N SER A 286 8.35 5.20 -8.52
CA SER A 286 9.33 4.12 -8.65
C SER A 286 9.72 3.90 -10.11
N LYS A 287 11.02 3.66 -10.37
CA LYS A 287 11.54 3.40 -11.72
C LYS A 287 10.94 2.13 -12.34
N ASP A 288 10.74 1.10 -11.51
CA ASP A 288 10.25 -0.20 -11.95
C ASP A 288 8.73 -0.33 -11.85
N THR A 289 8.11 -0.77 -12.94
CA THR A 289 6.70 -1.16 -12.97
C THR A 289 6.54 -2.67 -12.81
N SER A 290 5.33 -3.11 -12.48
CA SER A 290 4.95 -4.51 -12.66
C SER A 290 4.88 -4.88 -14.15
N PRO A 291 4.82 -6.19 -14.48
CA PRO A 291 4.27 -6.63 -15.74
C PRO A 291 2.88 -6.03 -16.01
N ALA A 292 2.50 -5.96 -17.29
CA ALA A 292 1.16 -5.54 -17.68
C ALA A 292 0.09 -6.49 -17.12
N GLY A 293 -1.08 -5.95 -16.79
CA GLY A 293 -2.20 -6.72 -16.25
C GLY A 293 -2.11 -7.00 -14.74
N CYS A 294 -1.03 -6.57 -14.06
CA CYS A 294 -0.97 -6.68 -12.60
C CYS A 294 -1.84 -5.60 -11.95
N ILE A 295 -2.75 -6.02 -11.08
CA ILE A 295 -3.74 -5.18 -10.41
C ILE A 295 -3.64 -5.30 -8.88
N GLN A 296 -4.34 -4.39 -8.19
CA GLN A 296 -4.43 -4.29 -6.73
C GLN A 296 -3.08 -4.43 -5.99
N PRO A 297 -2.08 -3.58 -6.26
CA PRO A 297 -0.83 -3.63 -5.53
C PRO A 297 -1.05 -3.23 -4.07
N ALA A 298 -0.38 -3.93 -3.17
CA ALA A 298 -0.21 -3.56 -1.77
C ALA A 298 1.28 -3.44 -1.47
N VAL A 299 1.63 -2.57 -0.53
CA VAL A 299 3.02 -2.32 -0.11
C VAL A 299 3.17 -2.59 1.37
N LEU A 300 4.32 -3.12 1.77
CA LEU A 300 4.73 -3.20 3.17
C LEU A 300 6.25 -3.04 3.30
N ALA A 301 6.69 -2.60 4.47
CA ALA A 301 8.09 -2.62 4.87
C ALA A 301 8.51 -4.07 5.18
N TRP A 302 9.71 -4.44 4.75
CA TRP A 302 10.25 -5.78 4.92
C TRP A 302 11.73 -5.70 5.26
N GLU A 303 12.18 -6.38 6.32
CA GLU A 303 13.60 -6.36 6.76
C GLU A 303 14.17 -4.93 6.90
N ASP A 304 15.49 -4.83 7.08
CA ASP A 304 16.19 -3.55 7.16
C ASP A 304 16.13 -2.82 5.80
N ARG A 305 15.25 -1.82 5.72
CA ARG A 305 15.15 -0.81 4.64
C ARG A 305 14.69 -1.32 3.26
N LYS A 306 14.08 -2.50 3.18
CA LYS A 306 13.41 -2.97 1.95
C LYS A 306 11.92 -2.74 2.04
N LEU A 307 11.31 -2.59 0.88
CA LEU A 307 9.87 -2.65 0.70
C LEU A 307 9.52 -3.85 -0.17
N LEU A 308 8.31 -4.32 0.03
CA LEU A 308 7.72 -5.41 -0.73
C LEU A 308 6.41 -4.93 -1.34
N ARG A 309 6.21 -5.19 -2.64
CA ARG A 309 4.98 -4.96 -3.41
C ARG A 309 4.44 -6.31 -3.80
N MET A 310 3.19 -6.52 -3.46
CA MET A 310 2.42 -7.66 -3.94
C MET A 310 1.37 -7.14 -4.89
N ALA A 311 1.21 -7.75 -6.07
CA ALA A 311 0.14 -7.43 -7.00
C ALA A 311 -0.49 -8.71 -7.57
N SER A 312 -1.80 -8.70 -7.76
CA SER A 312 -2.52 -9.80 -8.39
C SER A 312 -2.27 -9.80 -9.90
N ARG A 313 -2.05 -10.98 -10.49
CA ARG A 313 -1.89 -11.18 -11.94
C ARG A 313 -3.17 -11.73 -12.56
N GLU A 314 -3.28 -11.68 -13.89
CA GLU A 314 -4.44 -12.19 -14.64
C GLU A 314 -4.67 -13.70 -14.45
N ASP A 315 -3.61 -14.47 -14.21
CA ASP A 315 -3.66 -15.91 -13.95
C ASP A 315 -4.12 -16.26 -12.51
N GLY A 316 -4.46 -15.25 -11.69
CA GLY A 316 -4.85 -15.40 -10.30
C GLY A 316 -3.70 -15.55 -9.31
N SER A 317 -2.45 -15.62 -9.79
CA SER A 317 -1.26 -15.62 -8.93
C SER A 317 -0.98 -14.23 -8.35
N ARG A 318 -0.10 -14.16 -7.33
CA ARG A 318 0.41 -12.89 -6.80
C ARG A 318 1.88 -12.72 -7.15
N GLY A 319 2.19 -11.66 -7.90
CA GLY A 319 3.56 -11.24 -8.13
C GLY A 319 4.09 -10.50 -6.91
N VAL A 320 5.21 -10.97 -6.35
CA VAL A 320 5.91 -10.32 -5.24
C VAL A 320 7.24 -9.74 -5.73
N HIS A 321 7.49 -8.48 -5.39
CA HIS A 321 8.70 -7.77 -5.78
C HIS A 321 9.24 -6.98 -4.59
N THR A 322 10.55 -6.99 -4.40
CA THR A 322 11.24 -6.24 -3.36
C THR A 322 12.11 -5.14 -3.95
N TRP A 323 12.28 -4.03 -3.24
CA TRP A 323 13.21 -2.95 -3.60
C TRP A 323 13.71 -2.23 -2.35
N ASP A 324 14.83 -1.53 -2.48
CA ASP A 324 15.39 -0.70 -1.42
C ASP A 324 14.83 0.73 -1.48
N VAL A 325 14.56 1.31 -0.31
CA VAL A 325 14.11 2.72 -0.18
C VAL A 325 15.28 3.70 -0.27
N MET A 326 16.51 3.23 -0.07
CA MET A 326 17.68 4.09 0.16
C MET A 326 18.68 4.04 -1.00
N GLY A 327 19.17 5.23 -1.35
CA GLY A 327 20.27 5.43 -2.28
C GLY A 327 21.61 5.07 -1.66
N GLU A 328 22.46 4.36 -2.40
CA GLU A 328 23.87 4.26 -2.06
C GLU A 328 24.53 5.64 -2.22
N SER A 329 25.28 6.06 -1.19
CA SER A 329 26.28 7.11 -1.30
C SER A 329 27.47 6.51 -2.06
N VAL A 330 27.65 6.89 -3.32
CA VAL A 330 28.93 6.69 -4.03
C VAL A 330 29.45 8.07 -4.41
N ASP A 331 30.64 8.39 -3.88
CA ASP A 331 31.44 9.59 -4.19
C ASP A 331 30.76 10.96 -4.06
N GLY A 332 30.28 11.28 -2.85
CA GLY A 332 29.98 12.67 -2.46
C GLY A 332 28.62 13.23 -2.87
N GLY A 333 27.71 12.38 -3.37
CA GLY A 333 26.30 12.72 -3.58
C GLY A 333 25.38 11.56 -3.24
N ILE A 334 24.32 11.82 -2.47
CA ILE A 334 23.27 10.83 -2.19
C ILE A 334 22.43 10.69 -3.46
N ARG A 335 22.53 9.56 -4.16
CA ARG A 335 21.65 9.20 -5.27
C ARG A 335 20.59 8.21 -4.78
N HIS A 336 19.38 8.70 -4.49
CA HIS A 336 18.24 7.83 -4.20
C HIS A 336 17.84 7.04 -5.46
N SER A 337 17.83 5.71 -5.39
CA SER A 337 17.30 4.86 -6.46
C SER A 337 16.35 3.81 -5.88
N PHE A 338 15.05 3.99 -6.11
CA PHE A 338 14.04 2.95 -5.95
C PHE A 338 14.22 1.92 -7.08
N THR A 339 15.03 0.88 -6.85
CA THR A 339 15.35 -0.16 -7.83
C THR A 339 15.11 -1.55 -7.28
N ARG A 340 14.53 -2.43 -8.10
CA ARG A 340 14.23 -3.83 -7.76
C ARG A 340 15.46 -4.56 -7.22
N VAL A 341 15.29 -5.22 -6.08
CA VAL A 341 16.25 -6.18 -5.50
C VAL A 341 15.61 -7.56 -5.56
N GLY A 342 15.95 -8.34 -6.60
CA GLY A 342 15.53 -9.74 -6.73
C GLY A 342 14.04 -9.98 -7.04
N GLN A 343 13.75 -11.13 -7.65
CA GLN A 343 12.43 -11.75 -7.66
C GLN A 343 12.49 -12.94 -6.70
N LEU A 344 11.48 -13.11 -5.84
CA LEU A 344 11.17 -14.44 -5.33
C LEU A 344 10.65 -15.22 -6.53
N THR A 345 11.56 -15.95 -7.18
CA THR A 345 11.22 -16.81 -8.31
C THR A 345 10.31 -17.92 -7.84
N ASP A 346 9.21 -18.14 -8.55
CA ASP A 346 8.37 -19.32 -8.42
C ASP A 346 9.25 -20.58 -8.52
N THR A 347 9.32 -21.36 -7.44
CA THR A 347 9.91 -22.71 -7.42
C THR A 347 8.83 -23.76 -7.59
#